data_AF-A0A163ZKC3-F1
#
_entry.id   AF-A0A163ZKC3-F1
#
_cell.length_a   1.000
_cell.length_b   1.000
_cell.length_c   1.000
_cell.angle_alpha   90.00
_cell.angle_beta   90.00
_cell.angle_gamma   90.00
#
_symmetry.space_group_name_H-M   'P 1'
#
loop_
_entity.id
_entity.type
_entity.pdbx_description
1 polymer ?
#
loop_
_entity_poly.entity_id
_entity_poly.type
_entity_poly.pdbx_seq_one_letter_code
_entity_poly.pdbx_strand_id
1 'polypeptide(L)'
;MANDKSMPPVSGEEVETDGIYSNEWGREETLKRGDEFPYDEAMGQTEWELVSLPLESQEEEMYKDTKNNTKPRLHIDRGDK
;
A
#
# COMPACT_ATOMS: atom_id res chain seq x y z
N MET A 1 -10.88 25.21 -12.51
CA MET A 1 -10.80 23.75 -12.65
C MET A 1 -9.35 23.38 -12.46
N ALA A 2 -8.97 22.89 -11.29
CA ALA A 2 -7.63 22.36 -11.08
C ALA A 2 -7.53 21.09 -11.93
N ASN A 3 -6.66 21.14 -12.92
CA ASN A 3 -6.37 20.02 -13.79
C ASN A 3 -5.57 19.05 -12.90
N ASP A 4 -6.23 18.03 -12.36
CA ASP A 4 -5.59 16.97 -11.58
C ASP A 4 -4.74 16.14 -12.56
N LYS A 5 -3.62 16.72 -12.99
CA LYS A 5 -2.54 16.06 -13.72
C LYS A 5 -1.63 15.42 -12.69
N SER A 6 -2.22 14.53 -11.90
CA SER A 6 -1.45 13.63 -11.06
C SER A 6 -0.77 12.67 -12.03
N MET A 7 0.56 12.80 -12.18
CA MET A 7 1.33 11.84 -12.97
C MET A 7 1.26 10.50 -12.24
N PRO A 8 1.08 9.38 -12.95
CA PRO A 8 1.16 8.08 -12.32
C PRO A 8 2.57 7.90 -11.72
N PRO A 9 2.69 7.28 -10.54
CA PRO A 9 3.99 6.95 -9.98
C PRO A 9 4.77 6.02 -10.91
N VAL A 10 6.10 6.11 -10.88
CA VAL A 10 6.99 5.24 -11.66
C VAL A 10 7.71 4.22 -10.79
N SER A 11 8.27 3.18 -11.43
CA SER A 11 9.13 2.20 -10.75
C SER A 11 10.26 2.88 -9.97
N GLY A 12 10.48 2.45 -8.73
CA GLY A 12 11.44 3.04 -7.80
C GLY A 12 10.86 4.14 -6.88
N GLU A 13 9.60 4.53 -7.05
CA GLU A 13 8.93 5.45 -6.11
C GLU A 13 8.25 4.69 -4.96
N GLU A 14 8.01 5.39 -3.85
CA GLU A 14 7.29 4.85 -2.70
C GLU A 14 5.78 4.81 -2.98
N VAL A 15 5.16 3.67 -2.68
CA VAL A 15 3.73 3.45 -2.81
C VAL A 15 3.00 4.27 -1.75
N GLU A 16 2.18 5.22 -2.19
CA GLU A 16 1.47 6.14 -1.29
C GLU A 16 0.23 5.51 -0.64
N THR A 17 -0.40 4.53 -1.28
CA THR A 17 -1.68 3.92 -0.85
C THR A 17 -1.66 2.41 -1.09
N ASP A 18 -2.25 1.64 -0.17
CA ASP A 18 -2.45 0.21 -0.39
C ASP A 18 -3.48 -0.05 -1.49
N GLY A 19 -3.18 -1.00 -2.39
CA GLY A 19 -4.11 -1.35 -3.45
C GLY A 19 -3.51 -2.18 -4.58
N ILE A 20 -4.34 -2.38 -5.59
CA ILE A 20 -4.00 -3.08 -6.81
C ILE A 20 -3.62 -2.05 -7.85
N TYR A 21 -2.35 -2.09 -8.26
CA TYR A 21 -1.79 -1.21 -9.27
C TYR A 21 -1.60 -1.98 -10.58
N SER A 22 -1.87 -1.33 -11.71
CA SER A 22 -1.55 -1.86 -13.03
C SER A 22 -0.42 -1.08 -13.65
N ASN A 23 0.53 -1.79 -14.26
CA ASN A 23 1.54 -1.14 -15.09
C ASN A 23 1.04 -0.88 -16.51
N GLU A 24 1.88 -0.23 -17.33
CA GLU A 24 1.58 0.08 -18.74
C GLU A 24 1.33 -1.15 -19.63
N TRP A 25 1.74 -2.34 -19.19
CA TRP A 25 1.50 -3.59 -19.90
C TRP A 25 0.20 -4.28 -19.48
N GLY A 26 -0.54 -3.71 -18.53
CA GLY A 26 -1.76 -4.31 -17.99
C GLY A 26 -1.49 -5.43 -16.98
N ARG A 27 -0.28 -5.50 -16.42
CA ARG A 27 0.03 -6.41 -15.31
C ARG A 27 -0.42 -5.76 -14.01
N GLU A 28 -1.30 -6.45 -13.30
CA GLU A 28 -1.81 -6.01 -12.00
C GLU A 28 -0.98 -6.60 -10.86
N GLU A 29 -0.64 -5.78 -9.88
CA GLU A 29 0.10 -6.18 -8.69
C GLU A 29 -0.45 -5.51 -7.43
N THR A 30 -0.59 -6.29 -6.36
CA THR A 30 -1.04 -5.78 -5.06
C THR A 30 0.15 -5.20 -4.31
N LEU A 31 0.15 -3.89 -4.09
CA LEU A 31 1.24 -3.15 -3.45
C LEU A 31 0.74 -2.51 -2.16
N LYS A 32 1.62 -2.46 -1.16
CA LYS A 32 1.32 -1.88 0.15
C LYS A 32 1.92 -0.49 0.27
N ARG A 33 1.22 0.40 0.97
CA ARG A 33 1.78 1.71 1.31
C ARG A 33 3.14 1.58 2.02
N GLY A 34 4.13 2.30 1.50
CA GLY A 34 5.51 2.28 1.98
C GLY A 34 6.42 1.28 1.29
N ASP A 35 5.88 0.41 0.42
CA ASP A 35 6.71 -0.42 -0.48
C ASP A 35 7.20 0.43 -1.66
N GLU A 36 8.15 -0.10 -2.45
CA GLU A 36 8.66 0.55 -3.67
C GLU A 36 8.02 -0.07 -4.90
N PHE A 37 7.62 0.75 -5.89
CA PHE A 37 7.07 0.25 -7.15
C PHE A 37 8.11 -0.60 -7.89
N PRO A 38 7.80 -1.86 -8.22
CA PRO A 38 8.79 -2.74 -8.84
C PRO A 38 9.08 -2.34 -10.28
N TYR A 39 10.30 -2.63 -10.71
CA TYR A 39 10.73 -2.51 -12.11
C TYR A 39 10.20 -3.69 -12.91
N ASP A 40 9.70 -3.41 -14.12
CA ASP A 40 9.27 -4.44 -15.06
C ASP A 40 10.48 -5.11 -15.72
N GLU A 41 10.49 -6.44 -15.84
CA GLU A 41 11.63 -7.18 -16.39
C GLU A 41 11.84 -6.91 -17.90
N ALA A 42 10.78 -6.55 -18.63
CA ALA A 42 10.84 -6.29 -20.06
C ALA A 42 11.12 -4.81 -20.38
N MET A 43 10.50 -3.87 -19.65
CA MET A 43 10.62 -2.43 -19.91
C MET A 43 11.54 -1.68 -18.93
N GLY A 44 11.91 -2.30 -17.82
CA GLY A 44 12.66 -1.63 -16.75
C GLY A 44 11.74 -0.68 -15.98
N GLN A 45 11.87 0.63 -16.25
CA GLN A 45 11.04 1.64 -15.60
C GLN A 45 9.69 1.75 -16.29
N THR A 46 8.61 1.60 -15.51
CA THR A 46 7.23 1.71 -15.99
C THR A 46 6.38 2.54 -15.03
N GLU A 47 5.31 3.14 -15.57
CA GLU A 47 4.30 3.85 -14.81
C GLU A 47 3.28 2.88 -14.19
N TRP A 48 2.82 3.19 -12.99
CA TRP A 48 1.86 2.40 -12.23
C TRP A 48 0.60 3.21 -11.94
N GLU A 49 -0.58 2.65 -12.22
CA GLU A 49 -1.87 3.28 -11.96
C GLU A 49 -2.66 2.48 -10.94
N LEU A 50 -3.23 3.14 -9.93
CA LEU A 50 -4.11 2.50 -8.96
C LEU A 50 -5.44 2.13 -9.64
N VAL A 51 -5.68 0.83 -9.80
CA VAL A 51 -6.90 0.30 -10.44
C VAL A 51 -7.99 0.03 -9.42
N SER A 52 -7.61 -0.49 -8.25
CA SER A 52 -8.58 -0.83 -7.21
C SER A 52 -7.98 -0.82 -5.82
N LEU A 53 -8.84 -0.63 -4.83
CA LEU A 53 -8.48 -0.90 -3.44
C LEU A 53 -8.44 -2.41 -3.20
N PRO A 54 -7.61 -2.88 -2.26
CA PRO A 54 -7.52 -4.30 -1.96
C PRO A 54 -8.85 -4.78 -1.33
N LEU A 55 -9.21 -6.02 -1.60
CA LEU A 55 -10.35 -6.67 -0.92
C LEU A 55 -9.97 -6.96 0.53
N GLU A 56 -10.97 -7.09 1.43
CA GLU A 56 -10.74 -7.39 2.85
C GLU A 56 -9.81 -8.61 3.06
N SER A 57 -9.99 -9.67 2.27
CA SER A 57 -9.10 -10.84 2.33
C SER A 57 -7.67 -10.56 1.88
N GLN A 58 -7.47 -9.68 0.89
CA GLN A 58 -6.14 -9.27 0.42
C GLN A 58 -5.48 -8.34 1.44
N GLU A 59 -6.24 -7.41 2.03
CA GLU A 59 -5.76 -6.57 3.13
C GLU A 59 -5.27 -7.43 4.30
N GLU A 60 -6.07 -8.41 4.73
CA GLU A 60 -5.66 -9.36 5.78
C GLU A 60 -4.35 -10.06 5.42
N GLU A 61 -4.16 -10.48 4.17
CA GLU A 61 -2.92 -11.10 3.71
C GLU A 61 -1.72 -10.13 3.69
N MET A 62 -1.94 -8.87 3.31
CA MET A 62 -0.91 -7.81 3.30
C MET A 62 -0.42 -7.44 4.70
N TYR A 63 -1.26 -7.65 5.72
CA TYR A 63 -0.97 -7.31 7.12
C TYR A 63 -0.79 -8.54 8.02
N LYS A 64 -0.88 -9.77 7.50
CA LYS A 64 -0.77 -11.02 8.28
C LYS A 64 0.51 -11.15 9.11
N ASP A 65 1.62 -10.60 8.60
CA ASP A 65 2.93 -10.66 9.23
C ASP A 65 3.24 -9.42 10.09
N THR A 66 2.35 -8.42 10.07
CA THR A 66 2.48 -7.26 10.96
C THR A 66 2.04 -7.66 12.37
N LYS A 67 3.00 -7.96 13.24
CA LYS A 67 2.73 -8.20 14.66
C LYS A 67 1.98 -6.99 15.20
N ASN A 68 0.76 -7.21 15.65
CA ASN A 68 -0.09 -6.28 16.36
C ASN A 68 0.72 -5.75 17.54
N ASN A 69 1.29 -4.55 17.42
CA ASN A 69 1.99 -3.88 18.51
C ASN A 69 0.98 -3.24 19.47
N THR A 70 -0.09 -3.98 19.77
CA THR A 70 -1.09 -3.61 20.76
C THR A 70 -0.42 -3.84 22.10
N LYS A 71 0.43 -2.89 22.53
CA LYS A 71 0.80 -2.81 23.95
C LYS A 71 -0.53 -2.87 24.71
N PRO A 72 -0.73 -3.86 25.61
CA PRO A 72 -1.96 -3.92 26.38
C PRO A 72 -2.10 -2.57 27.07
N ARG A 73 -3.20 -1.86 26.80
CA ARG A 73 -3.48 -0.58 27.46
C ARG A 73 -3.55 -0.92 28.95
N LEU A 74 -2.50 -0.60 29.71
CA LEU A 74 -2.49 -0.78 31.15
C LEU A 74 -3.62 0.09 31.71
N HIS A 75 -4.71 -0.56 32.12
CA HIS A 75 -5.73 0.07 32.94
C HIS A 75 -5.05 0.34 34.27
N ILE A 76 -4.65 1.58 34.52
CA ILE A 76 -4.16 1.99 35.83
C ILE A 76 -5.39 2.00 36.72
N ASP A 77 -5.57 0.93 37.50
CA ASP A 77 -6.51 0.90 38.62
C ASP A 77 -6.06 1.98 39.62
N ARG A 78 -6.63 3.18 39.47
CA ARG A 78 -6.53 4.24 40.46
C ARG A 78 -7.44 3.84 41.62
N GLY A 79 -6.93 2.97 42.48
CA GLY A 79 -7.49 2.70 43.79
C GLY A 79 -7.33 3.92 44.67
N ASP A 80 -8.27 4.86 44.58
CA ASP A 80 -8.49 5.85 45.63
C ASP A 80 -9.20 5.12 46.79
N LYS A 81 -8.52 5.00 47.92
CA LYS A 81 -9.04 4.49 49.19
C LYS A 81 -8.85 5.54 50.27
#